data_AF-A0A427Y3K9-F1
#
_entry.id   AF-A0A427Y3K9-F1
#
_cell.length_a   1.000
_cell.length_b   1.000
_cell.length_c   1.000
_cell.angle_alpha   90.00
_cell.angle_beta   90.00
_cell.angle_gamma   90.00
#
_symmetry.space_group_name_H-M   'P 1'
#
loop_
_entity.id
_entity.type
_entity.pdbx_description
1 polymer ?
#
loop_
_entity_poly.entity_id
_entity_poly.type
_entity_poly.pdbx_seq_one_letter_code
_entity_poly.pdbx_strand_id
1 'polypeptide(L)'
;MLSRGLRSQIMPLAPRWIRYTASSSSVSSPIPGPSTPPTPSRSSRLVLPDLPPRSESLEWWQSASRAQNGLPGNQYSGRSVPVPRQADFMGMYRRLQGVMSRSGVRRDLRLGEFHEKRSDKRRRVESERHRRRFQEMVRSKVQMVQTIRNRG
;
A
#
# COMPACT_ATOMS: atom_id res chain seq x y z
N MET A 1 -34.54 15.38 -61.94
CA MET A 1 -33.15 15.78 -61.60
C MET A 1 -33.02 15.74 -60.07
N LEU A 2 -32.54 14.63 -59.51
CA LEU A 2 -31.15 14.43 -59.04
C LEU A 2 -30.80 15.24 -57.78
N SER A 3 -30.72 14.55 -56.63
CA SER A 3 -29.54 14.47 -55.73
C SER A 3 -29.95 13.81 -54.40
N ARG A 4 -29.56 12.56 -54.12
CA ARG A 4 -28.24 12.13 -53.56
C ARG A 4 -27.94 12.94 -52.27
N GLY A 5 -27.98 12.40 -51.06
CA GLY A 5 -27.41 11.12 -50.61
C GLY A 5 -26.09 11.39 -49.90
N LEU A 6 -26.11 11.64 -48.60
CA LEU A 6 -24.91 11.79 -47.76
C LEU A 6 -24.90 10.67 -46.71
N ARG A 7 -24.37 9.52 -47.12
CA ARG A 7 -23.91 8.46 -46.20
C ARG A 7 -22.61 8.97 -45.54
N SER A 8 -22.67 9.31 -44.26
CA SER A 8 -21.48 9.52 -43.45
C SER A 8 -20.76 8.18 -43.25
N GLN A 9 -19.62 8.05 -43.90
CA GLN A 9 -18.65 6.97 -43.78
C GLN A 9 -18.18 6.81 -42.32
N ILE A 10 -18.50 5.68 -41.69
CA ILE A 10 -17.86 5.22 -40.45
C ILE A 10 -16.67 4.35 -40.89
N MET A 11 -15.46 4.87 -40.70
CA MET A 11 -14.22 4.11 -40.92
C MET A 11 -13.97 3.18 -39.72
N PRO A 12 -13.74 1.87 -39.92
CA PRO A 12 -13.24 1.00 -38.86
C PRO A 12 -11.73 1.17 -38.69
N LEU A 13 -11.30 1.53 -37.48
CA LEU A 13 -9.90 1.48 -37.06
C LEU A 13 -9.43 0.02 -37.02
N ALA A 14 -8.54 -0.35 -37.93
CA ALA A 14 -7.92 -1.68 -37.96
C ALA A 14 -6.91 -1.87 -36.80
N PRO A 15 -6.89 -3.03 -36.11
CA PRO A 15 -5.87 -3.33 -35.12
C PRO A 15 -4.54 -3.74 -35.80
N ARG A 16 -3.48 -2.95 -35.61
CA ARG A 16 -2.11 -3.29 -36.00
C ARG A 16 -1.54 -4.29 -34.98
N TRP A 17 -1.46 -5.56 -35.36
CA TRP A 17 -0.71 -6.57 -34.62
C TRP A 17 0.77 -6.45 -34.98
N ILE A 18 1.60 -6.09 -33.99
CA ILE A 18 3.05 -6.07 -34.12
C ILE A 18 3.54 -7.52 -34.05
N ARG A 19 4.08 -8.05 -35.14
CA ARG A 19 4.84 -9.31 -35.16
C ARG A 19 6.31 -8.97 -34.89
N TYR A 20 6.87 -9.48 -33.79
CA TYR A 20 8.32 -9.52 -33.59
C TYR A 20 8.86 -10.83 -34.18
N THR A 21 9.71 -10.73 -35.20
CA THR A 21 10.47 -11.86 -35.72
C THR A 21 11.72 -12.04 -34.86
N ALA A 22 11.75 -13.08 -34.04
CA ALA A 22 12.97 -13.50 -33.36
C ALA A 22 13.86 -14.22 -34.38
N SER A 23 14.96 -13.57 -34.77
CA SER A 23 16.08 -14.23 -35.45
C SER A 23 17.09 -14.62 -34.37
N SER A 24 17.10 -15.89 -33.98
CA SER A 24 18.08 -16.45 -33.06
C SER A 24 18.96 -17.43 -33.81
N SER A 25 20.14 -16.96 -34.22
CA SER A 25 21.23 -17.82 -34.68
C SER A 25 21.80 -18.60 -33.51
N SER A 26 21.81 -19.91 -33.65
CA SER A 26 22.45 -20.88 -32.78
C SER A 26 23.96 -20.88 -33.00
N VAL A 27 24.73 -20.64 -31.94
CA VAL A 27 26.15 -21.01 -31.90
C VAL A 27 26.34 -21.92 -30.69
N SER A 28 26.59 -23.18 -31.00
CA SER A 28 26.95 -24.25 -30.07
C SER A 28 28.44 -24.17 -29.75
N SER A 29 28.84 -24.28 -28.47
CA SER A 29 30.14 -24.81 -27.97
C SER A 29 30.23 -24.61 -26.44
N PRO A 30 31.19 -25.25 -25.73
CA PRO A 30 31.13 -26.61 -25.20
C PRO A 30 31.13 -26.60 -23.66
N ILE A 31 30.93 -27.76 -23.04
CA ILE A 31 31.00 -27.95 -21.58
C ILE A 31 32.47 -27.95 -21.11
N PRO A 32 32.81 -27.17 -20.07
CA PRO A 32 33.86 -27.59 -19.14
C PRO A 32 33.31 -27.71 -17.70
N GLY A 33 33.76 -28.75 -17.01
CA GLY A 33 33.52 -29.00 -15.59
C GLY A 33 34.20 -28.01 -14.63
N PRO A 34 34.19 -28.30 -13.32
CA PRO A 34 33.97 -27.33 -12.27
C PRO A 34 35.25 -26.58 -11.87
N SER A 35 35.26 -25.26 -12.06
CA SER A 35 36.26 -24.40 -11.42
C SER A 35 35.69 -23.03 -11.06
N THR A 36 35.75 -22.73 -9.77
CA THR A 36 35.84 -21.40 -9.12
C THR A 36 34.73 -20.35 -9.40
N PRO A 37 34.02 -19.87 -8.35
CA PRO A 37 33.19 -18.68 -8.50
C PRO A 37 34.07 -17.44 -8.77
N PRO A 38 33.75 -16.62 -9.78
CA PRO A 38 34.49 -15.39 -10.07
C PRO A 38 34.23 -14.34 -9.00
N THR A 39 35.31 -13.84 -8.41
CA THR A 39 35.35 -12.61 -7.61
C THR A 39 35.00 -11.37 -8.45
N PRO A 40 34.00 -10.55 -8.07
CA PRO A 40 33.87 -9.20 -8.63
C PRO A 40 34.74 -8.21 -7.84
N SER A 41 35.81 -7.72 -8.46
CA SER A 41 36.51 -6.53 -7.99
C SER A 41 35.98 -5.28 -8.71
N ARG A 42 35.57 -4.30 -7.89
CA ARG A 42 35.86 -2.85 -8.01
C ARG A 42 34.63 -1.91 -8.16
N SER A 43 34.40 -1.23 -7.03
CA SER A 43 33.93 0.16 -6.87
C SER A 43 32.53 0.48 -7.41
N SER A 44 31.49 0.40 -6.58
CA SER A 44 31.24 1.41 -5.56
C SER A 44 30.34 0.82 -4.48
N ARG A 45 30.84 0.73 -3.25
CA ARG A 45 30.01 0.36 -2.09
C ARG A 45 29.02 1.49 -1.85
N LEU A 46 27.81 1.35 -2.38
CA LEU A 46 26.66 1.86 -1.65
C LEU A 46 26.70 1.16 -0.30
N VAL A 47 26.88 1.94 0.77
CA VAL A 47 26.71 1.46 2.13
C VAL A 47 25.26 1.04 2.25
N LEU A 48 25.00 -0.23 1.93
CA LEU A 48 23.77 -0.90 2.33
C LEU A 48 23.77 -0.76 3.86
N PRO A 49 22.76 -0.12 4.49
CA PRO A 49 22.68 -0.12 5.94
C PRO A 49 22.75 -1.58 6.37
N ASP A 50 23.70 -1.85 7.26
CA ASP A 50 24.04 -3.16 7.78
C ASP A 50 22.76 -3.95 8.02
N LEU A 51 22.50 -4.94 7.16
CA LEU A 51 21.37 -5.84 7.36
C LEU A 51 21.77 -6.66 8.58
N PRO A 52 21.07 -6.51 9.71
CA PRO A 52 21.49 -7.16 10.93
C PRO A 52 21.56 -8.67 10.68
N PRO A 53 22.53 -9.38 11.28
CA PRO A 53 22.69 -10.82 11.10
C PRO A 53 21.35 -11.52 11.33
N ARG A 54 21.04 -12.56 10.54
CA ARG A 54 19.73 -13.24 10.51
C ARG A 54 19.18 -13.63 11.89
N SER A 55 20.05 -13.76 12.90
CA SER A 55 19.74 -13.97 14.33
C SER A 55 19.11 -12.77 15.05
N GLU A 56 19.43 -11.54 14.67
CA GLU A 56 18.88 -10.31 15.27
C GLU A 56 17.44 -10.02 14.84
N SER A 57 16.98 -10.67 13.77
CA SER A 57 15.58 -10.57 13.37
C SER A 57 14.63 -11.05 14.48
N LEU A 58 15.00 -12.07 15.26
CA LEU A 58 14.24 -12.50 16.43
C LEU A 58 14.40 -11.55 17.62
N GLU A 59 15.61 -11.02 17.83
CA GLU A 59 15.91 -10.14 18.97
C GLU A 59 15.22 -8.78 18.88
N TRP A 60 15.06 -8.23 17.67
CA TRP A 60 14.29 -7.00 17.48
C TRP A 60 12.81 -7.19 17.85
N TRP A 61 12.20 -8.31 17.44
CA TRP A 61 10.83 -8.64 17.88
C TRP A 61 10.77 -8.90 19.38
N GLN A 62 11.79 -9.53 19.98
CA GLN A 62 11.86 -9.81 21.41
C GLN A 62 12.13 -8.56 22.28
N SER A 63 12.85 -7.57 21.78
CA SER A 63 13.09 -6.30 22.47
C SER A 63 11.89 -5.36 22.32
N ALA A 64 11.28 -5.29 21.12
CA ALA A 64 10.01 -4.60 20.89
C ALA A 64 8.86 -5.21 21.70
N SER A 65 8.93 -6.52 21.98
CA SER A 65 7.96 -7.22 22.81
C SER A 65 8.15 -6.95 24.31
N ARG A 66 9.39 -6.91 24.81
CA ARG A 66 9.64 -6.65 26.24
C ARG A 66 9.24 -5.24 26.71
N ALA A 67 9.07 -4.29 25.79
CA ALA A 67 8.37 -3.05 26.10
C ALA A 67 6.92 -3.39 26.46
N GLN A 68 6.56 -3.28 27.74
CA GLN A 68 5.31 -3.73 28.38
C GLN A 68 3.97 -3.22 27.76
N ASN A 69 4.02 -2.51 26.63
CA ASN A 69 2.86 -1.98 25.89
C ASN A 69 2.80 -2.45 24.42
N GLY A 70 3.63 -3.42 24.00
CA GLY A 70 3.92 -3.66 22.57
C GLY A 70 3.39 -4.94 21.93
N LEU A 71 3.22 -6.07 22.64
CA LEU A 71 2.72 -7.29 21.98
C LEU A 71 1.21 -7.41 22.01
N PRO A 72 0.61 -7.91 20.92
CA PRO A 72 -0.70 -8.50 21.02
C PRO A 72 -0.66 -9.79 21.85
N GLY A 73 -0.87 -9.68 23.17
CA GLY A 73 -0.95 -10.85 24.05
C GLY A 73 -2.15 -11.76 23.74
N ASN A 74 -3.18 -11.26 23.04
CA ASN A 74 -4.32 -12.02 22.56
C ASN A 74 -5.00 -11.31 21.37
N GLN A 75 -5.98 -11.96 20.73
CA GLN A 75 -6.79 -11.40 19.64
C GLN A 75 -7.58 -10.12 20.02
N TYR A 76 -7.71 -9.84 21.32
CA TYR A 76 -8.36 -8.66 21.87
C TYR A 76 -7.36 -7.54 22.21
N SER A 77 -6.07 -7.76 21.98
CA SER A 77 -5.05 -6.75 22.22
C SER A 77 -5.23 -5.60 21.24
N GLY A 78 -5.20 -4.37 21.76
CA GLY A 78 -5.57 -3.16 21.01
C GLY A 78 -7.08 -2.93 20.83
N ARG A 79 -7.94 -3.84 21.32
CA ARG A 79 -9.42 -3.70 21.33
C ARG A 79 -10.02 -3.83 22.74
N SER A 80 -9.17 -3.89 23.75
CA SER A 80 -9.53 -3.93 25.16
C SER A 80 -9.03 -2.67 25.86
N VAL A 81 -9.79 -2.18 26.83
CA VAL A 81 -9.40 -1.08 27.71
C VAL A 81 -9.61 -1.57 29.14
N PRO A 82 -8.56 -1.66 29.98
CA PRO A 82 -8.74 -2.02 31.38
C PRO A 82 -9.53 -0.92 32.08
N VAL A 83 -10.46 -1.31 32.96
CA VAL A 83 -11.24 -0.37 33.78
C VAL A 83 -10.65 -0.38 35.19
N PRO A 84 -9.94 0.69 35.61
CA PRO A 84 -9.50 0.84 37.00
C PRO A 84 -10.69 0.88 37.95
N ARG A 85 -10.52 0.39 39.19
CA ARG A 85 -11.60 0.37 40.19
C ARG A 85 -12.14 1.76 40.53
N GLN A 86 -11.32 2.80 40.37
CA GLN A 86 -11.63 4.19 40.67
C GLN A 86 -12.09 4.99 39.44
N ALA A 87 -12.16 4.39 38.26
CA ALA A 87 -12.48 5.10 37.02
C ALA A 87 -13.96 4.95 36.63
N ASP A 88 -14.50 6.00 36.03
CA ASP A 88 -15.85 5.98 35.46
C ASP A 88 -15.96 4.98 34.31
N PHE A 89 -16.86 4.00 34.46
CA PHE A 89 -17.15 3.01 33.42
C PHE A 89 -17.51 3.68 32.09
N MET A 90 -18.38 4.70 32.12
CA MET A 90 -18.81 5.41 30.91
C MET A 90 -17.67 6.19 30.23
N GLY A 91 -16.68 6.65 30.99
CA GLY A 91 -15.48 7.27 30.44
C GLY A 91 -14.60 6.25 29.71
N MET A 92 -14.40 5.08 30.32
CA MET A 92 -13.62 3.99 29.71
C MET A 92 -14.32 3.38 28.48
N TYR A 93 -15.64 3.28 28.50
CA TYR A 93 -16.42 2.83 27.35
C TYR A 93 -16.28 3.81 26.16
N ARG A 94 -16.36 5.12 26.40
CA ARG A 94 -16.11 6.13 25.34
C ARG A 94 -14.69 6.05 24.80
N ARG A 95 -13.70 5.82 25.67
CA ARG A 95 -12.31 5.58 25.24
C ARG A 95 -12.21 4.36 24.32
N LEU A 96 -12.85 3.24 24.69
CA LEU A 96 -12.91 2.03 23.89
C LEU A 96 -13.56 2.29 22.52
N GLN A 97 -14.68 3.01 22.48
CA GLN A 97 -15.33 3.42 21.21
C GLN A 97 -14.38 4.23 20.31
N GLY A 98 -13.60 5.15 20.89
CA GLY A 98 -12.59 5.92 20.16
C GLY A 98 -11.48 5.04 19.60
N VAL A 99 -11.00 4.06 20.37
CA VAL A 99 -10.01 3.07 19.91
C VAL A 99 -10.55 2.25 18.73
N MET A 100 -11.77 1.70 18.86
CA MET A 100 -12.42 0.93 17.80
C MET A 100 -12.60 1.74 16.51
N SER A 101 -12.92 3.03 16.64
CA SER A 101 -13.10 3.93 15.49
C SER A 101 -11.79 4.21 14.77
N ARG A 102 -10.68 4.42 15.49
CA ARG A 102 -9.35 4.63 14.89
C ARG A 102 -8.82 3.38 14.19
N SER A 103 -9.06 2.21 14.77
CA SER A 103 -8.66 0.92 14.17
C SER A 103 -9.43 0.54 12.91
N GLY A 104 -10.53 1.22 12.58
CA GLY A 104 -11.33 0.91 11.40
C GLY A 104 -12.18 -0.37 11.50
N VAL A 105 -12.16 -1.09 12.63
CA VAL A 105 -12.82 -2.41 12.79
C VAL A 105 -14.29 -2.40 12.38
N ARG A 106 -15.05 -1.36 12.75
CA ARG A 106 -16.48 -1.27 12.38
C ARG A 106 -16.70 -1.15 10.88
N ARG A 107 -15.81 -0.44 10.19
CA ARG A 107 -15.84 -0.31 8.73
C ARG A 107 -15.49 -1.64 8.07
N ASP A 108 -14.47 -2.31 8.58
CA ASP A 108 -14.03 -3.60 8.05
C ASP A 108 -15.09 -4.67 8.22
N LEU A 109 -15.78 -4.71 9.37
CA LEU A 109 -16.93 -5.59 9.59
C LEU A 109 -18.00 -5.33 8.54
N ARG A 110 -18.39 -4.07 8.32
CA ARG A 110 -19.43 -3.72 7.35
C ARG A 110 -19.02 -4.05 5.90
N LEU A 111 -17.75 -3.86 5.55
CA LEU A 111 -17.23 -4.22 4.24
C LEU A 111 -17.09 -5.74 4.06
N GLY A 112 -16.97 -6.49 5.15
CA GLY A 112 -16.85 -7.95 5.17
C GLY A 112 -18.18 -8.68 5.21
N GLU A 113 -19.31 -7.99 5.41
CA GLU A 113 -20.66 -8.60 5.41
C GLU A 113 -20.97 -9.31 4.09
N PHE A 114 -20.51 -8.77 2.96
CA PHE A 114 -20.73 -9.32 1.62
C PHE A 114 -19.43 -9.42 0.83
N HIS A 115 -19.35 -10.39 -0.08
CA HIS A 115 -18.21 -10.55 -0.97
C HIS A 115 -18.13 -9.40 -1.99
N GLU A 116 -17.08 -8.59 -1.91
CA GLU A 116 -16.72 -7.57 -2.90
C GLU A 116 -15.75 -8.17 -3.94
N LYS A 117 -16.06 -8.04 -5.23
CA LYS A 117 -15.15 -8.47 -6.31
C LYS A 117 -13.82 -7.73 -6.24
N ARG A 118 -12.72 -8.38 -6.65
CA ARG A 118 -11.37 -7.79 -6.61
C ARG A 118 -11.25 -6.48 -7.41
N SER A 119 -11.88 -6.39 -8.58
CA SER A 119 -11.92 -5.17 -9.40
C SER A 119 -12.54 -4.00 -8.65
N ASP A 120 -13.69 -4.26 -8.03
CA ASP A 120 -14.51 -3.25 -7.37
C ASP A 120 -13.80 -2.76 -6.10
N LYS A 121 -13.21 -3.69 -5.34
CA LYS A 121 -12.34 -3.39 -4.19
C LYS A 121 -11.17 -2.48 -4.57
N ARG A 122 -10.50 -2.76 -5.71
CA ARG A 122 -9.40 -1.91 -6.19
C ARG A 122 -9.88 -0.50 -6.52
N ARG A 123 -10.95 -0.38 -7.30
CA ARG A 123 -11.55 0.91 -7.67
C ARG A 123 -11.99 1.71 -6.46
N ARG A 124 -12.58 1.04 -5.46
CA ARG A 124 -12.97 1.65 -4.18
C ARG A 124 -11.76 2.18 -3.41
N VAL A 125 -10.74 1.36 -3.19
CA VAL A 125 -9.54 1.76 -2.43
C VAL A 125 -8.79 2.90 -3.12
N GLU A 126 -8.70 2.89 -4.46
CA GLU A 126 -8.10 3.98 -5.23
C GLU A 126 -8.88 5.28 -5.06
N SER A 127 -10.21 5.22 -5.20
CA SER A 127 -11.09 6.38 -5.01
C SER A 127 -11.03 6.92 -3.58
N GLU A 128 -10.96 6.04 -2.58
CA GLU A 128 -10.80 6.40 -1.18
C GLU A 128 -9.45 7.10 -0.92
N ARG A 129 -8.35 6.56 -1.46
CA ARG A 129 -7.02 7.17 -1.36
C ARG A 129 -6.98 8.53 -2.02
N HIS A 130 -7.60 8.67 -3.20
CA HIS A 130 -7.70 9.95 -3.89
C HIS A 130 -8.44 10.99 -3.04
N ARG A 131 -9.62 10.65 -2.52
CA ARG A 131 -10.39 11.56 -1.65
C ARG A 131 -9.62 11.97 -0.40
N ARG A 132 -8.92 11.03 0.24
CA ARG A 132 -8.08 11.33 1.41
C ARG A 132 -6.95 12.31 1.07
N ARG A 133 -6.20 12.04 0.00
CA ARG A 133 -5.12 12.93 -0.46
C ARG A 133 -5.63 14.31 -0.86
N PHE A 134 -6.78 14.37 -1.54
CA PHE A 134 -7.43 15.62 -1.89
C PHE A 134 -7.82 16.43 -0.65
N GLN A 135 -8.44 15.78 0.34
CA GLN A 135 -8.80 16.42 1.60
C GLN A 135 -7.56 16.95 2.35
N GLU A 136 -6.49 16.17 2.42
CA GLU A 136 -5.22 16.58 3.05
C GLU A 136 -4.62 17.79 2.31
N MET A 137 -4.60 17.78 0.97
CA MET A 137 -4.13 18.90 0.17
C MET A 137 -4.97 20.18 0.38
N VAL A 138 -6.30 20.05 0.35
CA VAL A 138 -7.22 21.18 0.58
C VAL A 138 -7.02 21.74 1.98
N ARG A 139 -6.91 20.86 3.00
CA ARG A 139 -6.65 21.27 4.38
C ARG A 139 -5.36 22.09 4.50
N SER A 140 -4.25 21.62 3.92
CA SER A 140 -2.97 22.33 3.96
C SER A 140 -3.05 23.69 3.27
N LYS A 141 -3.72 23.78 2.11
CA LYS A 141 -3.92 25.05 1.40
C LYS A 141 -4.77 26.03 2.19
N VAL A 142 -5.88 25.58 2.79
CA VAL A 142 -6.74 26.42 3.62
C VAL A 142 -6.00 26.89 4.87
N GLN A 143 -5.24 26.01 5.51
CA GLN A 143 -4.40 26.39 6.66
C GLN A 143 -3.38 27.47 6.27
N MET A 144 -2.74 27.35 5.11
CA MET A 144 -1.82 28.38 4.61
C MET A 144 -2.53 29.73 4.43
N VAL A 145 -3.69 29.75 3.78
CA VAL A 145 -4.48 30.98 3.60
C VAL A 145 -4.88 31.59 4.95
N GLN A 146 -5.32 30.77 5.91
CA GLN A 146 -5.63 31.23 7.27
C GLN A 146 -4.40 31.81 7.96
N THR A 147 -3.23 31.19 7.82
CA THR A 147 -1.99 31.73 8.41
C THR A 147 -1.57 33.06 7.78
N ILE A 148 -1.81 33.27 6.48
CA ILE A 148 -1.53 34.55 5.81
C ILE A 148 -2.53 35.60 6.30
N ARG A 149 -3.83 35.31 6.29
CA ARG A 149 -4.90 36.21 6.77
C ARG A 149 -4.75 36.60 8.24
N ASN A 150 -4.25 35.70 9.09
CA ASN A 150 -4.05 36.01 10.50
C ASN A 150 -2.83 36.91 10.74
N ARG A 151 -1.96 37.09 9.74
CA ARG A 151 -0.78 37.96 9.81
C ARG A 151 -1.05 39.37 9.28
N GLY A 152 -2.10 39.59 8.47
CA GLY A 152 -2.49 40.87 7.88
C GLY A 152 -3.38 40.68 6.66
#